data_AF-A0A3D5EC13-F1
#
_entry.id   AF-A0A3D5EC13-F1
#
_cell.length_a   1.000
_cell.length_b   1.000
_cell.length_c   1.000
_cell.angle_alpha   90.00
_cell.angle_beta   90.00
_cell.angle_gamma   90.00
#
_symmetry.space_group_name_H-M   'P 1'
#
loop_
_entity.id
_entity.type
_entity.pdbx_description
1 polymer ?
#
loop_
_entity_poly.entity_id
_entity_poly.type
_entity_poly.pdbx_seq_one_letter_code
_entity_poly.pdbx_strand_id
1 'polypeptide(L)'
;MAVTGEFPPHHDDRIRIARTCTLFTRLLATILSNTSDSDRREQFIAIETQLELAEALIRGDLAEVQRLLQQTMERMGLGPEQLDEVARRIIREFGEEGPPDLSSLGDMRPNPPPPLDDDSAEEDDDRPLDDRL
;
A
#
# COMPACT_ATOMS: atom_id res chain seq x y z
N MET A 1 -26.44 2.96 -3.02
CA MET A 1 -25.73 1.78 -3.54
C MET A 1 -25.54 0.79 -2.40
N ALA A 2 -25.69 -0.51 -2.64
CA ALA A 2 -25.42 -1.56 -1.66
C ALA A 2 -24.40 -2.53 -2.25
N VAL A 3 -23.49 -3.05 -1.43
CA VAL A 3 -22.58 -4.12 -1.83
C VAL A 3 -23.41 -5.38 -2.08
N THR A 4 -23.31 -5.93 -3.28
CA THR A 4 -23.96 -7.18 -3.67
C THR A 4 -22.91 -8.27 -3.81
N GLY A 5 -23.28 -9.52 -3.48
CA GLY A 5 -22.38 -10.67 -3.54
C GLY A 5 -22.56 -11.61 -2.35
N GLU A 6 -21.99 -12.81 -2.46
CA GLU A 6 -21.97 -13.79 -1.37
C GLU A 6 -20.69 -13.67 -0.57
N PHE A 7 -20.79 -13.78 0.76
CA PHE A 7 -19.60 -13.79 1.61
C PHE A 7 -18.81 -15.08 1.38
N PRO A 8 -17.47 -14.98 1.22
CA PRO A 8 -16.65 -16.16 0.98
C PRO A 8 -16.66 -17.10 2.19
N PRO A 9 -16.65 -18.43 1.97
CA PRO A 9 -16.63 -19.42 3.04
C PRO A 9 -15.30 -19.43 3.80
N HIS A 10 -14.22 -19.00 3.16
CA HIS A 10 -12.89 -18.93 3.78
C HIS A 10 -12.80 -17.74 4.74
N HIS A 11 -12.25 -17.98 5.93
CA HIS A 11 -12.20 -16.97 7.00
C HIS A 11 -11.28 -15.79 6.65
N ASP A 12 -10.13 -16.05 6.04
CA ASP A 12 -9.17 -14.99 5.73
C ASP A 12 -9.72 -14.00 4.70
N ASP A 13 -10.54 -14.46 3.76
CA ASP A 13 -11.17 -13.59 2.78
C ASP A 13 -12.16 -12.62 3.44
N ARG A 14 -12.90 -13.10 4.46
CA ARG A 14 -13.78 -12.24 5.26
C ARG A 14 -13.00 -11.20 6.05
N ILE A 15 -11.84 -11.57 6.62
CA ILE A 15 -10.93 -10.60 7.27
C ILE A 15 -10.44 -9.56 6.26
N ARG A 16 -10.05 -10.00 5.06
CA ARG A 16 -9.59 -9.09 4.00
C ARG A 16 -10.68 -8.11 3.58
N ILE A 17 -11.94 -8.56 3.46
CA ILE A 17 -13.09 -7.67 3.20
C ILE A 17 -13.20 -6.61 4.30
N ALA A 18 -13.24 -7.01 5.57
CA ALA A 18 -13.37 -6.08 6.70
C ALA A 18 -12.23 -5.06 6.76
N ARG A 19 -11.00 -5.51 6.52
CA ARG A 19 -9.81 -4.64 6.46
C ARG A 19 -9.91 -3.65 5.29
N THR A 20 -10.32 -4.11 4.12
CA THR A 20 -10.48 -3.27 2.92
C THR A 20 -11.53 -2.19 3.14
N CYS A 21 -12.71 -2.55 3.70
CA CYS A 21 -13.74 -1.57 4.05
C CYS A 21 -13.20 -0.52 5.04
N THR A 22 -12.45 -0.95 6.05
CA THR A 22 -11.85 -0.05 7.05
C THR A 22 -10.86 0.92 6.41
N LEU A 23 -10.00 0.44 5.51
CA LEU A 23 -9.05 1.29 4.78
C LEU A 23 -9.79 2.32 3.93
N PHE A 24 -10.85 1.91 3.23
CA PHE A 24 -11.65 2.81 2.43
C PHE A 24 -12.35 3.89 3.28
N THR A 25 -12.96 3.52 4.40
CA THR A 25 -13.56 4.48 5.32
C THR A 25 -12.55 5.49 5.86
N ARG A 26 -11.34 5.03 6.22
CA ARG A 26 -10.26 5.92 6.68
C ARG A 26 -9.80 6.87 5.58
N LEU A 27 -9.65 6.36 4.35
CA LEU A 27 -9.28 7.17 3.20
C LEU A 27 -10.31 8.28 2.93
N LEU A 28 -11.60 7.92 2.92
CA LEU A 28 -12.68 8.90 2.77
C LEU A 28 -12.66 9.95 3.88
N ALA A 29 -12.45 9.54 5.14
CA ALA A 29 -12.34 10.46 6.26
C ALA A 29 -11.15 11.43 6.07
N THR A 30 -10.01 10.96 5.58
CA THR A 30 -8.85 11.79 5.26
C THR A 30 -9.18 12.81 4.18
N ILE A 31 -9.79 12.41 3.06
CA ILE A 31 -10.18 13.32 1.98
C ILE A 31 -11.18 14.37 2.50
N LEU A 32 -12.18 13.96 3.27
CA LEU A 32 -13.19 14.86 3.84
C LEU A 32 -12.62 15.83 4.88
N SER A 33 -11.50 15.49 5.53
CA SER A 33 -10.82 16.39 6.46
C SER A 33 -10.06 17.53 5.77
N ASN A 34 -9.90 17.46 4.44
CA ASN A 34 -9.24 18.52 3.67
C ASN A 34 -10.13 19.76 3.55
N THR A 35 -9.63 20.90 4.03
CA THR A 35 -10.34 22.19 4.05
C THR A 35 -10.37 22.88 2.69
N SER A 36 -9.48 22.50 1.76
CA SER A 36 -9.46 23.01 0.40
C SER A 36 -10.45 22.25 -0.48
N ASP A 37 -11.43 22.95 -1.04
CA ASP A 37 -12.44 22.37 -1.92
C ASP A 37 -11.84 21.89 -3.25
N SER A 38 -10.83 22.58 -3.79
CA SER A 38 -10.14 22.16 -5.01
C SER A 38 -9.39 20.86 -4.78
N ASP A 39 -8.59 20.80 -3.73
CA ASP A 39 -7.71 19.67 -3.45
C ASP A 39 -8.54 18.45 -3.09
N ARG A 40 -9.63 18.65 -2.33
CA ARG A 40 -10.57 17.58 -2.00
C ARG A 40 -11.22 16.99 -3.25
N ARG A 41 -11.60 17.82 -4.24
CA ARG A 41 -12.14 17.35 -5.52
C ARG A 41 -11.10 16.56 -6.32
N GLU A 42 -9.87 17.04 -6.40
CA GLU A 42 -8.78 16.32 -7.07
C GLU A 42 -8.48 14.97 -6.42
N GLN A 43 -8.48 14.92 -5.09
CA GLN A 43 -8.32 13.67 -4.33
C GLN A 43 -9.45 12.67 -4.61
N PHE A 44 -10.71 13.14 -4.69
CA PHE A 44 -11.84 12.29 -5.09
C PHE A 44 -11.67 11.73 -6.51
N ILE A 45 -11.31 12.59 -7.46
CA ILE A 45 -11.06 12.18 -8.85
C ILE A 45 -9.94 11.11 -8.91
N ALA A 46 -8.87 11.31 -8.14
CA ALA A 46 -7.76 10.38 -8.09
C ALA A 46 -8.18 9.00 -7.55
N ILE A 47 -8.93 8.95 -6.44
CA ILE A 47 -9.35 7.67 -5.86
C ILE A 47 -10.41 6.97 -6.70
N GLU A 48 -11.35 7.70 -7.32
CA GLU A 48 -12.32 7.14 -8.25
C GLU A 48 -11.63 6.43 -9.41
N THR A 49 -10.67 7.11 -10.04
CA THR A 49 -9.90 6.56 -11.16
C THR A 49 -9.12 5.30 -10.74
N GLN A 50 -8.55 5.29 -9.54
CA GLN A 50 -7.83 4.11 -9.01
C GLN A 50 -8.76 2.92 -8.75
N LEU A 51 -9.97 3.17 -8.27
CA LEU A 51 -10.97 2.11 -8.03
C LEU A 51 -11.51 1.53 -9.33
N GLU A 52 -11.77 2.37 -10.33
CA GLU A 52 -12.15 1.94 -11.68
C GLU A 52 -11.06 1.07 -12.31
N LEU A 53 -9.79 1.50 -12.19
CA LEU A 53 -8.65 0.73 -12.68
C LEU A 53 -8.53 -0.62 -11.98
N ALA A 54 -8.65 -0.66 -10.65
CA ALA A 54 -8.62 -1.89 -9.88
C ALA A 54 -9.76 -2.84 -10.27
N GLU A 55 -10.97 -2.32 -10.49
CA GLU A 55 -12.11 -3.12 -10.94
C GLU A 55 -11.87 -3.73 -12.33
N ALA A 56 -11.38 -2.93 -13.28
CA ALA A 56 -11.07 -3.40 -14.64
C ALA A 56 -9.99 -4.50 -14.63
N LEU A 57 -8.95 -4.33 -13.81
CA LEU A 57 -7.89 -5.34 -13.63
C LEU A 57 -8.45 -6.66 -13.05
N ILE A 58 -9.29 -6.59 -12.02
CA ILE A 58 -9.92 -7.78 -11.42
C ILE A 58 -10.83 -8.49 -12.42
N ARG A 59 -11.52 -7.74 -13.29
CA ARG A 59 -12.36 -8.30 -14.37
C ARG A 59 -11.57 -8.83 -15.57
N GLY A 60 -10.28 -8.51 -15.68
CA GLY A 60 -9.45 -8.83 -16.84
C GLY A 60 -9.78 -7.99 -18.08
N ASP A 61 -10.43 -6.83 -17.92
CA ASP A 61 -10.79 -5.94 -19.02
C ASP A 61 -9.62 -5.02 -19.39
N LEU A 62 -8.68 -5.54 -20.18
CA LEU A 62 -7.48 -4.81 -20.58
C LEU A 62 -7.78 -3.59 -21.46
N ALA A 63 -8.90 -3.57 -22.18
CA ALA A 63 -9.29 -2.42 -22.99
C ALA A 63 -9.70 -1.25 -22.10
N GLU A 64 -10.48 -1.53 -21.06
CA GLU A 64 -10.87 -0.52 -20.08
C GLU A 64 -9.67 -0.02 -19.26
N VAL A 65 -8.75 -0.92 -18.88
CA VAL A 65 -7.47 -0.54 -18.25
C VAL A 65 -6.70 0.46 -19.11
N GLN A 66 -6.54 0.20 -20.41
CA GLN A 66 -5.84 1.10 -21.33
C GLN A 66 -6.54 2.46 -21.45
N ARG A 67 -7.87 2.47 -21.53
CA ARG A 67 -8.67 3.70 -21.59
C ARG A 67 -8.48 4.55 -20.34
N LEU A 68 -8.54 3.94 -19.16
CA LEU A 68 -8.37 4.61 -17.87
C LEU A 68 -6.95 5.17 -17.69
N LEU A 69 -5.93 4.42 -18.13
CA LEU A 69 -4.55 4.89 -18.13
C LEU A 69 -4.34 6.10 -19.06
N GLN A 70 -4.90 6.06 -20.27
CA GLN A 70 -4.87 7.22 -21.19
C GLN A 70 -5.49 8.46 -20.55
N GLN A 71 -6.70 8.33 -20.01
CA GLN A 71 -7.41 9.44 -19.36
C GLN A 71 -6.63 10.00 -18.14
N THR A 72 -5.95 9.13 -17.39
CA THR A 72 -5.12 9.54 -16.25
C THR A 72 -3.89 10.32 -16.72
N MET A 73 -3.23 9.86 -17.77
CA MET A 73 -2.02 10.50 -18.31
C MET A 73 -2.32 11.82 -19.03
N GLU A 74 -3.45 11.92 -19.72
CA GLU A 74 -3.95 13.19 -20.28
C GLU A 74 -4.16 14.25 -19.19
N ARG A 75 -4.74 13.86 -18.05
CA ARG A 75 -4.92 14.75 -16.89
C ARG A 75 -3.61 15.20 -16.26
N MET A 76 -2.55 14.39 -16.36
CA MET A 76 -1.21 14.74 -15.87
C MET A 76 -0.38 15.52 -16.92
N GLY A 77 -0.93 15.78 -18.11
CA GLY A 77 -0.24 16.51 -19.19
C GLY A 77 0.84 15.71 -19.90
N LEU A 78 0.84 14.37 -19.79
CA LEU A 78 1.78 13.50 -20.48
C LEU A 78 1.26 13.18 -21.89
N GLY A 79 2.06 13.48 -22.92
CA GLY A 79 1.68 13.30 -24.32
C GLY A 79 1.62 11.81 -24.76
N PRO A 80 0.94 11.53 -25.90
CA PRO A 80 0.70 10.16 -26.41
C PRO A 80 1.96 9.32 -26.65
N GLU A 81 3.12 9.95 -26.84
CA GLU A 81 4.40 9.27 -27.02
C GLU A 81 4.94 8.65 -25.72
N GLN A 82 4.70 9.29 -24.57
CA GLN A 82 5.10 8.77 -23.25
C GLN A 82 4.13 7.67 -22.75
N LEU A 83 2.88 7.72 -23.23
CA LEU A 83 1.84 6.73 -22.99
C LEU A 83 2.22 5.34 -23.53
N ASP A 84 2.74 5.28 -24.75
CA ASP A 84 3.10 4.02 -25.42
C ASP A 84 4.30 3.33 -24.72
N GLU A 85 5.24 4.13 -24.20
CA GLU A 85 6.39 3.66 -23.41
C GLU A 85 5.94 3.07 -22.05
N VAL A 86 5.06 3.78 -21.33
CA VAL A 86 4.56 3.35 -20.01
C VAL A 86 3.63 2.14 -20.15
N ALA A 87 2.71 2.13 -21.12
CA ALA A 87 1.81 1.01 -21.37
C ALA A 87 2.59 -0.27 -21.72
N ARG A 88 3.61 -0.17 -22.60
CA ARG A 88 4.49 -1.30 -22.92
C ARG A 88 5.25 -1.81 -21.70
N ARG A 89 5.67 -0.90 -20.82
CA ARG A 89 6.36 -1.27 -19.58
C ARG A 89 5.43 -2.01 -18.61
N ILE A 90 4.21 -1.51 -18.42
CA ILE A 90 3.19 -2.17 -17.59
C ILE A 90 2.85 -3.54 -18.16
N ILE A 91 2.63 -3.68 -19.47
CA ILE A 91 2.32 -4.97 -20.09
C ILE A 91 3.50 -5.94 -19.98
N ARG A 92 4.75 -5.47 -20.04
CA ARG A 92 5.94 -6.32 -19.84
C ARG A 92 6.07 -6.78 -18.39
N GLU A 93 5.93 -5.85 -17.43
CA GLU A 93 6.06 -6.15 -16.01
C GLU A 93 4.87 -6.96 -15.46
N PHE A 94 3.67 -6.84 -16.04
CA PHE A 94 2.45 -7.51 -15.56
C PHE A 94 1.89 -8.61 -16.50
N GLY A 95 2.40 -8.73 -17.73
CA GLY A 95 1.89 -9.67 -18.74
C GLY A 95 2.78 -10.88 -18.99
N GLU A 96 4.08 -10.81 -18.67
CA GLU A 96 4.99 -11.98 -18.75
C GLU A 96 5.06 -12.79 -17.45
N GLU A 97 4.69 -12.18 -16.31
CA GLU A 97 4.47 -12.89 -15.06
C GLU A 97 2.97 -12.92 -14.79
N GLY A 98 2.39 -14.13 -14.75
CA GLY A 98 1.05 -14.36 -14.19
C GLY A 98 0.94 -13.77 -12.77
N PRO A 99 -0.26 -13.78 -12.16
CA PRO A 99 -0.52 -13.05 -10.91
C PRO A 99 0.64 -13.23 -9.94
N PRO A 100 1.16 -12.14 -9.34
CA PRO A 100 2.33 -12.23 -8.48
C PRO A 100 2.06 -13.34 -7.48
N ASP A 101 2.98 -14.29 -7.39
CA ASP A 101 2.86 -15.37 -6.43
C ASP A 101 2.90 -14.75 -5.03
N LEU A 102 1.72 -14.42 -4.52
CA LEU A 102 1.49 -13.87 -3.20
C LEU A 102 1.92 -14.85 -2.10
N SER A 103 2.36 -16.07 -2.46
CA SER A 103 3.03 -16.99 -1.54
C SER A 103 4.44 -16.50 -1.14
N SER A 104 5.12 -15.68 -1.96
CA SER A 104 6.45 -15.16 -1.63
C SER A 104 6.43 -14.00 -0.63
N LEU A 105 5.27 -13.40 -0.34
CA LEU A 105 5.13 -12.39 0.74
C LEU A 105 4.94 -13.03 2.13
N GLY A 106 4.94 -14.36 2.22
CA GLY A 106 4.73 -15.12 3.44
C GLY A 106 5.98 -15.38 4.30
N ASP A 107 7.19 -15.11 3.82
CA ASP A 107 8.43 -15.52 4.50
C ASP A 107 9.28 -14.37 5.07
N MET A 108 8.64 -13.26 5.45
CA MET A 108 9.25 -12.33 6.42
C MET A 108 9.14 -12.93 7.83
N ARG A 109 9.96 -13.96 8.11
CA ARG A 109 10.33 -14.25 9.49
C ARG A 109 11.12 -13.05 10.02
N PRO A 110 10.76 -12.44 11.16
CA PRO A 110 11.61 -11.43 11.77
C PRO A 110 12.97 -12.07 12.06
N ASN A 111 14.03 -11.42 11.59
CA ASN A 111 15.39 -11.80 11.92
C ASN A 111 15.54 -11.79 13.45
N PRO A 112 16.07 -12.84 14.10
CA PRO A 112 16.28 -12.80 15.54
C PRO A 112 17.19 -11.61 15.88
N PRO A 113 16.92 -10.90 17.00
CA PRO A 113 17.77 -9.80 17.41
C PRO A 113 19.20 -10.31 17.62
N PRO A 114 20.23 -9.49 17.32
CA PRO A 114 21.60 -9.84 17.63
C PRO A 114 21.74 -10.10 19.14
N PRO A 115 22.62 -11.02 19.56
CA PRO A 115 22.86 -11.27 20.97
C PRO A 115 23.31 -9.98 21.65
N LEU A 116 22.75 -9.71 22.82
CA LEU A 116 23.22 -8.62 23.69
C LEU A 116 24.58 -9.06 24.23
N ASP A 117 25.63 -8.31 23.90
CA ASP A 117 26.93 -8.44 24.54
C ASP A 117 26.77 -8.03 26.02
N ASP A 118 26.69 -9.03 26.89
CA ASP A 118 26.71 -8.91 28.34
C ASP A 118 28.15 -8.71 28.79
N ASP A 119 28.65 -7.48 28.64
CA ASP A 119 29.98 -7.12 29.15
C ASP A 119 30.02 -5.65 29.58
N SER A 120 29.52 -5.38 30.78
CA SER A 120 29.85 -4.20 31.59
C SER A 120 29.48 -4.46 33.05
N ALA A 121 30.15 -5.43 33.67
CA ALA A 121 30.31 -5.46 35.11
C ALA A 121 31.34 -4.37 35.49
N GLU A 122 30.88 -3.14 35.71
CA GLU A 122 31.71 -2.16 36.43
C GLU A 122 31.65 -2.50 37.93
N GLU A 123 32.67 -3.26 38.36
CA GLU A 123 33.07 -3.42 39.75
C GLU A 123 33.56 -2.05 40.28
N ASP A 124 32.69 -1.33 40.98
CA ASP A 124 33.07 -0.13 41.72
C ASP A 124 33.57 -0.55 43.12
N ASP A 125 34.82 -1.01 43.18
CA ASP A 125 35.59 -1.24 44.41
C ASP A 125 36.51 -0.04 44.71
N ASP A 126 36.79 0.16 46.00
CA ASP A 126 37.72 1.12 46.60
C ASP A 126 37.27 2.59 46.81
N ARG A 127 36.51 2.80 47.90
CA ARG A 127 36.59 4.03 48.70
C ARG A 127 37.35 3.79 50.00
N PRO A 128 38.58 4.30 50.17
CA PRO A 128 39.16 4.42 51.50
C PRO A 128 38.50 5.60 52.24
N LEU A 129 37.92 5.30 53.40
CA LEU A 129 37.59 6.27 54.44
C LEU A 129 38.91 6.82 54.98
N ASP A 130 39.10 8.15 54.93
CA ASP A 130 40.02 8.76 55.90
C ASP A 130 39.59 10.15 56.33
N ASP A 131 39.77 10.35 57.63
CA ASP A 131 39.30 11.44 58.46
C ASP A 131 40.14 12.73 58.33
N ARG A 132 39.55 13.84 58.80
CA ARG A 132 40.15 15.10 59.30
C ARG A 132 40.24 16.28 58.32
N LEU A 133 39.41 17.29 58.58
CA LEU A 133 39.80 18.50 59.33
C LEU A 133 38.57 19.31 59.79
#